data_AF-A0A6M3JZH6-F1
#
_entry.id   AF-A0A6M3JZH6-F1
#
_cell.length_a   1.000
_cell.length_b   1.000
_cell.length_c   1.000
_cell.angle_alpha   90.00
_cell.angle_beta   90.00
_cell.angle_gamma   90.00
#
_symmetry.space_group_name_H-M   'P 1'
#
loop_
_entity.id
_entity.type
_entity.pdbx_description
1 polymer ?
#
loop_
_entity_poly.entity_id
_entity_poly.type
_entity_poly.pdbx_seq_one_letter_code
_entity_poly.pdbx_strand_id
1 'polypeptide(L)'
;MNQTTKVCPQCKEEKDISEFTFSTGREHSWCRPCRNSQKRAWALCNPDKVQAQHKCYYKNNRQYAKQRAQDYRVKLKYTVLEHYSRGEPKCAVCGEKDIIVLCIDHINGHGQEHRRQIGRTSGSAFYNWLIINGFPKGFQVLCFNCNMRKRFNNQEFG
;
A
#
# COMPACT_ATOMS: atom_id res chain seq x y z
N MET A 1 -34.65 15.01 23.30
CA MET A 1 -33.84 15.63 22.21
C MET A 1 -32.44 15.08 22.36
N ASN A 2 -31.91 14.34 21.38
CA ASN A 2 -30.54 13.81 21.47
C ASN A 2 -29.57 14.98 21.35
N GLN A 3 -28.64 15.08 22.30
CA GLN A 3 -27.64 16.14 22.32
C GLN A 3 -26.70 15.95 21.12
N THR A 4 -26.72 16.89 20.17
CA THR A 4 -25.94 16.83 18.92
C THR A 4 -24.55 17.47 19.06
N THR A 5 -24.34 18.26 20.11
CA THR A 5 -23.09 18.98 20.36
C THR A 5 -22.55 18.74 21.77
N LYS A 6 -21.22 18.86 21.93
CA LYS A 6 -20.51 18.63 23.18
C LYS A 6 -19.35 19.62 23.29
N VAL A 7 -19.12 20.13 24.51
CA VAL A 7 -17.97 21.01 24.79
C VAL A 7 -16.74 20.17 25.12
N CYS A 8 -15.63 20.45 24.43
CA CYS A 8 -14.35 19.85 24.76
C CYS A 8 -13.69 20.58 25.94
N PRO A 9 -13.35 19.91 27.05
CA PRO A 9 -12.76 20.58 28.22
C PRO A 9 -11.32 21.06 27.97
N GLN A 10 -10.64 20.54 26.93
CA GLN A 10 -9.27 20.93 26.59
C GLN A 10 -9.20 22.24 25.77
N CYS A 11 -10.00 22.38 24.71
CA CYS A 11 -10.02 23.61 23.89
C CYS A 11 -11.18 24.55 24.22
N LYS A 12 -12.12 24.12 25.07
CA LYS A 12 -13.31 24.87 25.51
C LYS A 12 -14.28 25.25 24.39
N GLU A 13 -14.11 24.67 23.21
CA GLU A 13 -15.01 24.84 22.07
C GLU A 13 -16.17 23.83 22.14
N GLU A 14 -17.36 24.30 21.75
CA GLU A 14 -18.50 23.44 21.45
C GLU A 14 -18.35 22.84 20.05
N LYS A 15 -18.50 21.52 19.94
CA LYS A 15 -18.32 20.77 18.70
C LYS A 15 -19.42 19.74 18.52
N ASP A 16 -19.66 19.35 17.28
CA ASP A 16 -20.52 18.23 16.97
C ASP A 16 -20.01 16.93 17.63
N ILE A 17 -20.93 16.06 18.07
CA ILE A 17 -20.56 14.78 18.70
C ILE A 17 -19.68 13.90 17.81
N SER A 18 -19.78 14.01 16.48
CA SER A 18 -18.94 13.29 15.52
C SER A 18 -17.47 13.71 15.59
N GLU A 19 -17.14 14.88 16.15
CA GLU A 19 -15.77 15.33 16.39
C GLU A 19 -15.10 14.64 17.59
N PHE A 20 -15.85 13.82 18.32
CA PHE A 20 -15.36 13.02 19.43
C PHE A 20 -15.19 11.56 18.97
N THR A 21 -14.26 10.85 19.58
CA THR A 21 -14.11 9.41 19.31
C THR A 21 -15.14 8.66 20.14
N PHE A 22 -15.97 7.83 19.50
CA PHE A 22 -16.86 6.91 20.20
C PHE A 22 -16.08 5.65 20.60
N SER A 23 -16.13 5.28 21.88
CA SER A 23 -15.47 4.10 22.43
C SER A 23 -16.23 3.62 23.65
N THR A 24 -16.30 2.30 23.85
CA THR A 24 -16.96 1.71 25.04
C THR A 24 -18.38 2.25 25.27
N GLY A 25 -19.17 2.40 24.19
CA GLY A 25 -20.55 2.86 24.28
C GLY A 25 -20.75 4.35 24.56
N ARG A 26 -19.71 5.18 24.55
CA ARG A 26 -19.82 6.63 24.77
C ARG A 26 -18.77 7.44 24.02
N GLU A 27 -19.03 8.73 23.83
CA GLU A 27 -18.07 9.67 23.26
C GLU A 27 -16.99 10.03 24.29
N HIS A 28 -15.75 10.08 23.83
CA HIS A 28 -14.63 10.57 24.62
C HIS A 28 -14.88 12.02 25.11
N SER A 29 -14.28 12.41 26.23
CA SER A 29 -14.45 13.76 26.81
C SER A 29 -13.78 14.84 25.95
N TRP A 30 -12.63 14.53 25.35
CA TRP A 30 -11.86 15.45 24.51
C TRP A 30 -12.14 15.24 23.03
N CYS A 31 -12.19 16.33 22.25
CA CYS A 31 -12.32 16.26 20.80
C CYS A 31 -11.09 15.59 20.17
N ARG A 32 -11.27 15.02 18.96
CA ARG A 32 -10.20 14.30 18.23
C ARG A 32 -8.92 15.14 18.08
N PRO A 33 -8.96 16.44 17.71
CA PRO A 33 -7.76 17.26 17.61
C PRO A 33 -6.98 17.35 18.94
N CYS A 34 -7.65 17.67 20.04
CA CYS A 34 -7.03 17.78 21.36
C CYS A 34 -6.42 16.46 21.83
N ARG A 35 -7.14 15.36 21.66
CA ARG A 35 -6.63 14.01 21.98
C ARG A 35 -5.42 13.63 21.12
N ASN A 36 -5.44 13.95 19.83
CA ASN A 36 -4.32 13.69 18.94
C ASN A 36 -3.09 14.52 19.31
N SER A 37 -3.28 15.79 19.67
CA SER A 37 -2.20 16.66 20.15
C SER A 37 -1.56 16.11 21.43
N GLN A 38 -2.37 15.75 22.42
CA GLN A 38 -1.89 15.12 23.65
C GLN A 38 -1.12 13.82 23.39
N LYS A 39 -1.66 12.95 22.52
CA LYS A 39 -1.00 11.69 22.16
C LYS A 39 0.36 11.93 21.49
N ARG A 40 0.46 12.94 20.61
CA ARG A 40 1.73 13.34 19.98
C ARG A 40 2.72 13.86 21.02
N ALA A 41 2.29 14.75 21.91
CA ALA A 41 3.14 15.26 23.00
C ALA A 41 3.66 14.13 23.90
N TRP A 42 2.79 13.19 24.29
CA TRP A 42 3.20 12.01 25.05
C TRP A 42 4.23 11.15 24.31
N ALA A 43 4.02 10.91 23.01
CA ALA A 43 4.93 10.12 22.19
C ALA A 43 6.31 10.77 22.04
N LEU A 44 6.36 12.10 21.88
CA LEU A 44 7.61 12.87 21.82
C LEU A 44 8.40 12.78 23.13
N CYS A 45 7.72 12.84 24.27
CA CYS A 45 8.36 12.72 25.59
C CYS A 45 8.62 11.27 26.02
N ASN A 46 8.16 10.26 25.28
CA ASN A 46 8.30 8.85 25.65
C ASN A 46 8.71 7.97 24.43
N PRO A 47 9.78 8.30 23.70
CA PRO A 47 10.17 7.59 22.48
C PRO A 47 10.43 6.10 22.74
N ASP A 48 11.11 5.77 23.84
CA ASP A 48 11.44 4.38 24.20
C ASP A 48 10.18 3.55 24.48
N LYS A 49 9.19 4.13 25.17
CA LYS A 49 7.91 3.43 25.44
C LYS A 49 7.14 3.21 24.15
N VAL A 50 7.11 4.20 23.25
CA VAL A 50 6.47 4.06 21.93
C VAL A 50 7.16 2.95 21.13
N GLN A 51 8.49 2.94 21.11
CA GLN A 51 9.28 1.92 20.42
C GLN A 51 9.03 0.53 21.00
N ALA A 52 9.03 0.39 22.33
CA ALA A 52 8.74 -0.87 23.01
C ALA A 52 7.33 -1.38 22.70
N GLN A 53 6.32 -0.49 22.72
CA GLN A 53 4.95 -0.82 22.34
C GLN A 53 4.87 -1.29 20.88
N HIS A 54 5.51 -0.58 19.95
CA HIS A 54 5.56 -0.98 18.53
C HIS A 54 6.21 -2.36 18.35
N LYS A 55 7.33 -2.62 19.03
CA LYS A 55 8.03 -3.90 18.98
C LYS A 55 7.15 -5.04 19.52
N CYS A 56 6.49 -4.82 20.65
CA CYS A 56 5.57 -5.79 21.25
C CYS A 56 4.38 -6.08 20.32
N TYR A 57 3.76 -5.02 19.77
CA TYR A 57 2.65 -5.17 18.82
C TYR A 57 3.06 -5.98 17.59
N TYR A 58 4.19 -5.65 16.95
CA TYR A 58 4.67 -6.38 15.79
C TYR A 58 4.99 -7.85 16.11
N LYS A 59 5.66 -8.11 17.24
CA LYS A 59 5.98 -9.46 17.71
C LYS A 59 4.71 -10.30 17.87
N ASN A 60 3.70 -9.74 18.54
CA ASN A 60 2.45 -10.44 18.84
C ASN A 60 1.53 -10.58 17.62
N ASN A 61 1.69 -9.73 16.60
CA ASN A 61 0.86 -9.72 15.40
C ASN A 61 1.63 -10.11 14.13
N ARG A 62 2.76 -10.80 14.27
CA ARG A 62 3.66 -11.12 13.13
C ARG A 62 2.95 -11.87 12.00
N GLN A 63 2.13 -12.87 12.33
CA GLN A 63 1.37 -13.65 11.34
C GLN A 63 0.36 -12.77 10.61
N TYR A 64 -0.37 -11.94 11.35
CA TYR A 64 -1.32 -10.99 10.78
C TYR A 64 -0.63 -9.98 9.86
N ALA A 65 0.52 -9.43 10.27
CA ALA A 65 1.33 -8.54 9.43
C ALA A 65 1.82 -9.23 8.14
N LYS A 66 2.24 -10.50 8.24
CA LYS A 66 2.64 -11.31 7.08
C LYS A 66 1.47 -11.52 6.12
N GLN A 67 0.29 -11.87 6.64
CA GLN A 67 -0.91 -12.08 5.83
C GLN A 67 -1.31 -10.79 5.11
N ARG A 68 -1.41 -9.66 5.83
CA ARG A 68 -1.71 -8.37 5.20
C ARG A 68 -0.71 -7.99 4.11
N ALA A 69 0.58 -8.24 4.33
CA ALA A 69 1.60 -8.00 3.32
C ALA A 69 1.47 -8.93 2.11
N GLN A 70 0.97 -10.16 2.28
CA GLN A 70 0.66 -11.06 1.17
C GLN A 70 -0.57 -10.58 0.40
N ASP A 71 -1.67 -10.27 1.08
CA ASP A 71 -2.90 -9.78 0.46
C ASP A 71 -2.66 -8.49 -0.32
N TYR A 72 -1.87 -7.58 0.25
CA TYR A 72 -1.48 -6.34 -0.41
C TYR A 72 -0.67 -6.60 -1.69
N ARG A 73 0.27 -7.55 -1.67
CA ARG A 73 1.05 -7.93 -2.86
C ARG A 73 0.18 -8.52 -3.97
N VAL A 74 -0.77 -9.39 -3.59
CA VAL A 74 -1.74 -9.98 -4.53
C VAL A 74 -2.61 -8.88 -5.14
N LYS A 75 -3.14 -7.98 -4.32
CA LYS A 75 -3.96 -6.85 -4.77
C LYS A 75 -3.20 -5.95 -5.76
N LEU A 76 -1.98 -5.53 -5.40
CA LEU A 76 -1.14 -4.71 -6.28
C LEU A 76 -0.89 -5.40 -7.62
N LYS A 77 -0.50 -6.69 -7.59
CA LYS A 77 -0.25 -7.46 -8.80
C LYS A 77 -1.48 -7.51 -9.69
N TYR A 78 -2.64 -7.88 -9.12
CA TYR A 78 -3.89 -7.97 -9.88
C TYR A 78 -4.26 -6.62 -10.52
N THR A 79 -4.29 -5.53 -9.75
CA THR A 79 -4.66 -4.20 -10.25
C THR A 79 -3.76 -3.75 -11.41
N VAL A 80 -2.45 -4.00 -11.31
CA VAL A 80 -1.50 -3.64 -12.37
C VAL A 80 -1.71 -4.50 -13.61
N LEU A 81 -1.85 -5.83 -13.45
CA LEU A 81 -2.05 -6.73 -14.59
C LEU A 81 -3.37 -6.46 -15.31
N GLU A 82 -4.44 -6.21 -14.56
CA GLU A 82 -5.76 -5.87 -15.11
C GLU A 82 -5.69 -4.59 -15.94
N HIS A 83 -5.04 -3.55 -15.42
CA HIS A 83 -4.86 -2.28 -16.13
C HIS A 83 -4.14 -2.48 -17.48
N TYR A 84 -2.95 -3.10 -17.46
CA TYR A 84 -2.15 -3.26 -18.67
C TYR A 84 -2.69 -4.33 -19.63
N SER A 85 -3.59 -5.20 -19.17
CA SER A 85 -4.35 -6.12 -20.05
C SER A 85 -5.64 -5.51 -20.62
N ARG A 86 -5.99 -4.28 -20.19
CA ARG A 86 -7.25 -3.59 -20.52
C ARG A 86 -8.48 -4.41 -20.13
N GLY A 87 -8.44 -5.03 -18.96
CA GLY A 87 -9.47 -5.94 -18.46
C GLY A 87 -8.86 -7.24 -17.94
N GLU A 88 -9.36 -8.38 -18.40
CA GLU A 88 -8.90 -9.69 -17.92
C GLU A 88 -7.37 -9.86 -18.04
N PRO A 89 -6.65 -10.09 -16.91
CA PRO A 89 -5.20 -10.33 -16.90
C PRO A 89 -4.80 -11.45 -17.85
N LYS A 90 -3.98 -11.14 -18.86
CA LYS A 90 -3.46 -12.15 -19.78
C LYS A 90 -2.13 -11.75 -20.41
N CYS A 91 -1.34 -12.76 -20.77
CA CYS A 91 -0.13 -12.57 -21.56
C CYS A 91 -0.48 -12.01 -22.94
N ALA A 92 0.14 -10.90 -23.33
CA ALA A 92 -0.06 -10.26 -24.62
C ALA A 92 0.44 -11.11 -25.82
N VAL A 93 1.24 -12.15 -25.56
CA VAL A 93 1.84 -13.00 -26.59
C VAL A 93 1.14 -14.36 -26.71
N CYS A 94 1.09 -15.14 -25.61
CA CYS A 94 0.57 -16.51 -25.65
C CYS A 94 -0.84 -16.67 -25.06
N GLY A 95 -1.44 -15.60 -24.50
CA GLY A 95 -2.77 -15.65 -23.93
C GLY A 95 -2.90 -16.34 -22.56
N GLU A 96 -1.79 -16.77 -21.94
CA GLU A 96 -1.77 -17.29 -20.55
C GLU A 96 -2.51 -16.35 -19.59
N LYS A 97 -3.33 -16.90 -18.69
CA LYS A 97 -4.19 -16.15 -17.77
C LYS A 97 -3.86 -16.39 -16.30
N ASP A 98 -3.02 -17.37 -15.98
CA ASP A 98 -2.61 -17.61 -14.60
C ASP A 98 -1.78 -16.42 -14.05
N ILE A 99 -2.43 -15.65 -13.19
CA ILE A 99 -1.87 -14.47 -12.52
C ILE A 99 -0.56 -14.79 -11.82
N ILE A 100 -0.33 -16.03 -11.36
CA ILE A 100 0.91 -16.43 -10.70
C ILE A 100 2.09 -16.26 -11.66
N VAL A 101 1.95 -16.69 -12.92
CA VAL A 101 3.03 -16.66 -13.92
C VAL A 101 3.09 -15.37 -14.74
N LEU A 102 2.09 -14.50 -14.63
CA LEU A 102 2.08 -13.19 -15.28
C LEU A 102 3.00 -12.19 -14.55
N CYS A 103 3.62 -11.32 -15.35
CA CYS A 103 4.51 -10.24 -14.91
C CYS A 103 4.42 -9.03 -15.84
N ILE A 104 4.91 -7.88 -15.36
CA ILE A 104 5.05 -6.68 -16.18
C ILE A 104 6.42 -6.67 -16.87
N ASP A 105 6.38 -6.44 -18.16
CA ASP A 105 7.52 -6.23 -19.05
C ASP A 105 7.56 -4.80 -19.57
N HIS A 106 8.76 -4.29 -19.82
CA HIS A 106 9.01 -3.01 -20.47
C HIS A 106 9.03 -3.23 -21.98
N ILE A 107 8.10 -2.61 -22.72
CA ILE A 107 7.94 -2.84 -24.17
C ILE A 107 9.25 -2.61 -24.91
N ASN A 108 9.97 -1.53 -24.59
CA ASN A 108 11.23 -1.14 -25.24
C ASN A 108 12.49 -1.71 -24.56
N GLY A 109 12.36 -2.72 -23.69
CA GLY A 109 13.49 -3.28 -22.95
C GLY A 109 13.98 -2.38 -21.81
N HIS A 110 15.24 -2.55 -21.41
CA HIS A 110 15.93 -1.75 -20.37
C HIS A 110 15.24 -1.72 -18.99
N GLY A 111 14.41 -2.72 -18.69
CA GLY A 111 13.62 -2.73 -17.46
C GLY A 111 14.45 -2.82 -16.18
N GLN A 112 15.65 -3.40 -16.23
CA GLN A 112 16.58 -3.41 -15.09
C GLN A 112 17.07 -2.00 -14.77
N GLU A 113 17.49 -1.25 -15.79
CA GLU A 113 18.01 0.11 -15.64
C GLU A 113 16.92 1.06 -15.16
N HIS A 114 15.74 1.04 -15.79
CA HIS A 114 14.61 1.86 -15.33
C HIS A 114 14.28 1.56 -13.85
N ARG A 115 14.21 0.27 -13.46
CA ARG A 115 13.93 -0.10 -12.05
C ARG A 115 15.00 0.36 -11.06
N ARG A 116 16.28 0.40 -11.47
CA ARG A 116 17.38 0.96 -10.67
C ARG A 116 17.24 2.47 -10.52
N GLN A 117 16.99 3.19 -11.61
CA GLN A 117 16.84 4.66 -11.63
C GLN A 117 15.74 5.15 -10.68
N ILE A 118 14.58 4.46 -10.64
CA ILE A 118 13.47 4.84 -9.76
C ILE A 118 13.59 4.26 -8.34
N GLY A 119 14.61 3.44 -8.04
CA GLY A 119 14.79 2.78 -6.74
C GLY A 119 13.68 1.78 -6.40
N ARG A 120 13.15 1.05 -7.40
CA ARG A 120 12.04 0.08 -7.26
C ARG A 120 12.43 -1.28 -7.83
N THR A 121 13.33 -1.97 -7.14
CA THR A 121 13.87 -3.27 -7.55
C THR A 121 12.95 -4.45 -7.22
N SER A 122 12.10 -4.34 -6.20
CA SER A 122 11.12 -5.39 -5.86
C SER A 122 9.85 -5.27 -6.71
N GLY A 123 9.22 -6.40 -7.03
CA GLY A 123 7.99 -6.43 -7.84
C GLY A 123 6.85 -5.61 -7.21
N SER A 124 6.64 -5.75 -5.90
CA SER A 124 5.60 -4.99 -5.18
C SER A 124 5.84 -3.49 -5.20
N ALA A 125 7.10 -3.06 -5.00
CA ALA A 125 7.45 -1.64 -5.02
C ALA A 125 7.27 -1.05 -6.43
N PHE A 126 7.60 -1.83 -7.46
CA PHE A 126 7.40 -1.45 -8.84
C PHE A 126 5.91 -1.36 -9.21
N TYR A 127 5.08 -2.32 -8.81
CA TYR A 127 3.63 -2.27 -9.01
C TYR A 127 2.99 -1.07 -8.32
N ASN A 128 3.40 -0.78 -7.09
CA ASN A 128 2.94 0.41 -6.39
C ASN A 128 3.37 1.70 -7.10
N TRP A 129 4.59 1.75 -7.64
CA TRP A 129 5.05 2.88 -8.45
C TRP A 129 4.18 3.09 -9.70
N LEU A 130 3.82 2.03 -10.42
CA LEU A 130 2.94 2.12 -11.59
C LEU A 130 1.58 2.73 -11.22
N ILE A 131 1.00 2.32 -10.09
CA ILE A 131 -0.30 2.82 -9.62
C ILE A 131 -0.21 4.31 -9.25
N ILE A 132 0.78 4.70 -8.45
CA ILE A 132 0.93 6.09 -7.98
C ILE A 132 1.23 7.05 -9.14
N ASN A 133 1.92 6.59 -10.18
CA ASN A 133 2.22 7.39 -11.38
C ASN A 133 1.12 7.33 -12.44
N GLY A 134 -0.09 6.86 -12.09
CA GLY A 134 -1.24 6.88 -12.99
C GLY A 134 -1.14 5.94 -14.19
N PHE A 135 -0.43 4.82 -14.03
CA PHE A 135 -0.22 3.79 -15.05
C PHE A 135 0.40 4.33 -16.36
N PRO A 136 1.68 4.73 -16.32
CA PRO A 136 2.38 5.23 -17.51
C PRO A 136 2.38 4.22 -18.67
N LYS A 137 2.45 4.71 -19.91
CA LYS A 137 2.61 3.85 -21.10
C LYS A 137 4.00 3.21 -21.11
N GLY A 138 4.20 2.23 -22.01
CA GLY A 138 5.49 1.57 -22.21
C GLY A 138 5.65 0.22 -21.50
N PHE A 139 4.56 -0.30 -20.93
CA PHE A 139 4.53 -1.60 -20.26
C PHE A 139 3.50 -2.53 -20.89
N GLN A 140 3.75 -3.83 -20.78
CA GLN A 140 2.85 -4.89 -21.22
C GLN A 140 2.84 -6.04 -20.21
N VAL A 141 1.79 -6.85 -20.26
CA VAL A 141 1.68 -8.08 -19.46
C VAL A 141 2.22 -9.27 -20.26
N LEU A 142 3.19 -9.98 -19.69
CA LEU A 142 3.73 -11.22 -20.26
C LEU A 142 3.74 -12.33 -19.20
N CYS A 143 3.61 -13.59 -19.61
CA CYS A 143 4.00 -14.71 -18.75
C CYS A 143 5.53 -14.79 -18.65
N PHE A 144 6.06 -15.42 -17.59
CA PHE A 144 7.50 -15.55 -17.39
C PHE A 144 8.24 -16.16 -18.59
N ASN A 145 7.64 -17.13 -19.27
CA ASN A 145 8.24 -17.76 -20.44
C ASN A 145 8.34 -16.82 -21.64
N CYS A 146 7.28 -16.06 -21.95
CA CYS A 146 7.30 -15.08 -23.04
C CYS A 146 8.24 -13.91 -22.73
N ASN A 147 8.26 -13.45 -21.48
CA ASN A 147 9.21 -12.43 -21.04
C ASN A 147 10.67 -12.91 -21.19
N MET A 148 10.97 -14.15 -20.77
CA MET A 148 12.31 -14.72 -20.92
C MET A 148 12.71 -14.88 -22.38
N ARG A 149 11.81 -15.37 -23.24
CA ARG A 149 12.05 -15.48 -24.70
C ARG A 149 12.36 -14.12 -25.30
N LYS A 150 11.61 -13.08 -24.94
CA LYS A 150 11.86 -11.70 -25.39
C LYS A 150 13.26 -11.24 -24.98
N ARG A 151 13.63 -11.40 -23.71
CA ARG A 151 14.96 -11.03 -23.22
C ARG A 151 16.07 -11.75 -23.96
N PHE A 152 15.92 -13.05 -24.22
CA PHE A 152 16.90 -13.83 -24.97
C PHE A 152 17.04 -13.33 -26.41
N ASN A 153 15.92 -13.13 -27.10
CA ASN A 153 15.91 -12.63 -28.48
C ASN A 153 16.51 -11.22 -28.60
N ASN A 154 16.28 -10.37 -27.59
CA ASN A 154 16.81 -9.02 -27.52
C ASN A 154 18.24 -8.95 -26.96
N GLN A 155 18.85 -10.08 -26.61
CA GLN A 155 20.17 -10.15 -25.96
C GLN A 155 20.26 -9.30 -24.67
N GLU A 156 19.14 -9.16 -23.96
CA GLU A 156 19.02 -8.43 -22.68
C GLU A 156 19.47 -9.32 -21.50
N PHE A 157 20.74 -9.69 -21.54
CA PHE A 157 21.43 -10.36 -20.44
C PHE A 157 21.84 -9.30 -19.41
N GLY A 158 21.43 -9.48 -18.16
CA GLY A 158 21.69 -8.53 -17.09
C GLY A 158 21.75 -9.21 -15.74
#